data_AF-A0ABD6BY58-F1
#
_entry.id   AF-A0ABD6BY58-F1
#
_cell.length_a   1.000
_cell.length_b   1.000
_cell.length_c   1.000
_cell.angle_alpha   90.00
_cell.angle_beta   90.00
_cell.angle_gamma   90.00
#
_symmetry.space_group_name_H-M   'P 1'
#
loop_
_entity.id
_entity.type
_entity.pdbx_description
1 polymer ?
#
loop_
_entity_poly.entity_id
_entity_poly.type
_entity_poly.pdbx_seq_one_letter_code
_entity_poly.pdbx_strand_id
1 'polypeptide(L)'
;MASSYSNSMQSVVADYTHLRTIPALLSVAFVAAGLYQFGGITDITLVWLSNYTLTAQHATYVSLGAYVVAFASSETKSFEHYEQSEQVAIAAGPLLILGYQYVPQVADIVNTSSNVGPIVAFLATVVAWGVAVR
;
A
#
# COMPACT_ATOMS: atom_id res chain seq x y z
N MET A 1 18.86 -47.97 7.49
CA MET A 1 19.14 -46.92 6.50
C MET A 1 17.96 -45.96 6.48
N ALA A 2 18.26 -44.66 6.62
CA ALA A 2 17.48 -43.47 6.25
C ALA A 2 16.04 -43.31 6.79
N SER A 3 15.94 -42.68 7.97
CA SER A 3 14.84 -41.77 8.31
C SER A 3 15.01 -40.50 7.46
N SER A 4 14.27 -40.38 6.37
CA SER A 4 14.38 -39.24 5.44
C SER A 4 13.06 -38.93 4.73
N TYR A 5 11.92 -39.04 5.43
CA TYR A 5 10.60 -38.75 4.86
C TYR A 5 9.75 -37.79 5.71
N SER A 6 10.35 -37.08 6.67
CA SER A 6 9.63 -36.13 7.53
C SER A 6 9.94 -34.65 7.28
N ASN A 7 10.98 -34.32 6.49
CA ASN A 7 11.47 -32.93 6.39
C ASN A 7 11.12 -32.20 5.09
N SER A 8 10.49 -32.85 4.11
CA SER A 8 10.17 -32.21 2.82
C SER A 8 8.84 -31.47 2.79
N MET A 9 7.87 -31.81 3.66
CA MET A 9 6.58 -31.11 3.71
C MET A 9 6.64 -29.80 4.51
N GLN A 10 7.51 -29.70 5.51
CA GLN A 10 7.64 -28.50 6.35
C GLN A 10 8.36 -27.35 5.61
N SER A 11 9.24 -27.68 4.66
CA SER A 11 9.91 -26.70 3.78
C SER A 11 8.98 -26.14 2.69
N VAL A 12 8.07 -26.94 2.13
CA VAL A 12 7.12 -26.46 1.10
C VAL A 12 6.01 -25.62 1.71
N VAL A 13 5.60 -25.87 2.96
CA VAL A 13 4.62 -24.99 3.64
C VAL A 13 5.27 -23.70 4.11
N ALA A 14 6.54 -23.70 4.53
CA ALA A 14 7.24 -22.50 5.00
C ALA A 14 7.51 -21.46 3.90
N ASP A 15 7.73 -21.88 2.65
CA ASP A 15 8.04 -20.96 1.54
C ASP A 15 6.79 -20.28 0.94
N TYR A 16 5.63 -20.96 0.93
CA TYR A 16 4.44 -20.43 0.26
C TYR A 16 3.57 -19.48 1.11
N THR A 17 3.61 -19.61 2.44
CA THR A 17 2.80 -18.76 3.35
C THR A 17 3.53 -17.54 3.88
N HIS A 18 4.80 -17.32 3.55
CA HIS A 18 5.51 -16.11 3.99
C HIS A 18 5.81 -15.11 2.87
N LEU A 19 6.15 -15.58 1.66
CA LEU A 19 6.55 -14.68 0.56
C LEU A 19 5.37 -14.06 -0.20
N ARG A 20 4.23 -14.75 -0.32
CA ARG A 20 3.04 -14.22 -1.02
C ARG A 20 2.03 -13.53 -0.10
N THR A 21 2.05 -13.82 1.19
CA THR A 21 1.08 -13.31 2.15
C THR A 21 1.42 -11.90 2.59
N ILE A 22 2.72 -11.54 2.61
CA ILE A 22 3.17 -10.18 2.93
C ILE A 22 2.61 -9.17 1.92
N PRO A 23 2.80 -9.32 0.58
CA PRO A 23 2.22 -8.41 -0.39
C PRO A 23 0.68 -8.33 -0.31
N ALA A 24 0.00 -9.45 -0.05
CA ALA A 24 -1.45 -9.49 0.07
C ALA A 24 -1.97 -8.70 1.28
N LEU A 25 -1.37 -8.89 2.46
CA LEU A 25 -1.72 -8.15 3.67
C LEU A 25 -1.42 -6.66 3.53
N LEU A 26 -0.28 -6.32 2.93
CA LEU A 26 0.10 -4.94 2.66
C LEU A 26 -0.84 -4.28 1.67
N SER A 27 -1.37 -5.02 0.68
CA SER A 27 -2.35 -4.50 -0.26
C SER A 27 -3.66 -4.13 0.44
N VAL A 28 -4.14 -4.96 1.37
CA VAL A 28 -5.33 -4.66 2.18
C VAL A 28 -5.09 -3.43 3.05
N ALA A 29 -3.94 -3.37 3.72
CA ALA A 29 -3.57 -2.23 4.56
C ALA A 29 -3.46 -0.94 3.75
N PHE A 30 -2.84 -0.99 2.57
CA PHE A 30 -2.69 0.14 1.67
C PHE A 30 -4.04 0.66 1.16
N VAL A 31 -4.91 -0.24 0.71
CA VAL A 31 -6.26 0.12 0.24
C VAL A 31 -7.09 0.72 1.37
N ALA A 32 -7.08 0.12 2.56
CA ALA A 32 -7.82 0.64 3.71
C ALA A 32 -7.30 2.02 4.15
N ALA A 33 -5.98 2.18 4.22
CA ALA A 33 -5.35 3.45 4.55
C ALA A 33 -5.63 4.52 3.50
N GLY A 34 -5.56 4.17 2.21
CA GLY A 34 -5.88 5.08 1.10
C GLY A 34 -7.36 5.51 1.11
N LEU A 35 -8.29 4.58 1.35
CA LEU A 35 -9.71 4.91 1.49
C LEU A 35 -9.95 5.88 2.64
N TYR A 36 -9.28 5.69 3.78
CA TYR A 36 -9.42 6.61 4.91
C TYR A 36 -8.76 7.97 4.61
N GLN A 37 -7.56 7.95 4.01
CA GLN A 37 -6.81 9.15 3.68
C GLN A 37 -7.56 10.05 2.69
N PHE A 38 -8.16 9.49 1.65
CA PHE A 38 -8.92 10.26 0.65
C PHE A 38 -10.42 10.40 1.00
N GLY A 39 -10.83 10.07 2.23
CA GLY A 39 -12.20 10.32 2.71
C GLY A 39 -13.27 9.37 2.16
N GLY A 40 -12.89 8.22 1.60
CA GLY A 40 -13.81 7.15 1.22
C GLY A 40 -14.42 6.41 2.42
N ILE A 41 -13.75 6.44 3.57
CA ILE A 41 -14.29 6.00 4.88
C ILE A 41 -14.01 7.07 5.92
N THR A 42 -14.95 7.28 6.85
CA THR A 42 -14.87 8.38 7.82
C THR A 42 -13.94 8.09 8.98
N ASP A 43 -13.85 6.83 9.43
CA ASP A 43 -13.04 6.42 10.58
C ASP A 43 -12.68 4.93 10.48
N ILE A 44 -11.48 4.58 10.93
CA ILE A 44 -11.08 3.19 11.21
C ILE A 44 -10.85 3.03 12.71
N THR A 45 -11.74 2.29 13.37
CA THR A 45 -11.67 2.05 14.82
C THR A 45 -11.23 0.63 15.13
N LEU A 46 -10.15 0.50 15.89
CA LEU A 46 -9.59 -0.75 16.36
C LEU A 46 -10.14 -1.07 17.76
N VAL A 47 -11.19 -1.90 17.80
CA VAL A 47 -11.87 -2.27 19.06
C VAL A 47 -10.90 -2.95 20.04
N TRP A 48 -10.01 -3.80 19.55
CA TRP A 48 -9.04 -4.54 20.38
C TRP A 48 -7.95 -3.66 21.00
N LEU A 49 -7.75 -2.44 20.49
CA LEU A 49 -6.83 -1.46 21.04
C LEU A 49 -7.59 -0.40 21.85
N SER A 50 -8.52 -0.84 22.71
CA SER A 50 -9.30 0.05 23.56
C SER A 50 -10.12 1.09 22.78
N ASN A 51 -10.74 0.68 21.66
CA ASN A 51 -11.49 1.56 20.74
C ASN A 51 -10.65 2.72 20.18
N TYR A 52 -9.40 2.45 19.82
CA TYR A 52 -8.53 3.44 19.21
C TYR A 52 -8.96 3.75 17.78
N THR A 53 -9.24 5.02 17.49
CA THR A 53 -9.52 5.51 16.14
C THR A 53 -8.24 6.00 15.48
N LEU A 54 -7.91 5.43 14.32
CA LEU A 54 -6.79 5.86 13.50
C LEU A 54 -7.02 7.29 13.00
N THR A 55 -5.96 8.10 12.98
CA THR A 55 -6.00 9.47 12.41
C THR A 55 -5.42 9.49 11.01
N ALA A 56 -5.73 10.54 10.21
CA ALA A 56 -5.24 10.67 8.83
C ALA A 56 -3.70 10.55 8.72
N GLN A 57 -2.99 11.03 9.75
CA GLN A 57 -1.53 10.89 9.84
C GLN A 57 -1.10 9.42 9.95
N HIS A 58 -1.84 8.58 10.68
CA HIS A 58 -1.56 7.15 10.74
C HIS A 58 -1.80 6.47 9.40
N ALA A 59 -2.88 6.81 8.69
CA ALA A 59 -3.09 6.27 7.35
C ALA A 59 -1.99 6.66 6.37
N THR A 60 -1.49 7.89 6.44
CA THR A 60 -0.34 8.33 5.64
C THR A 60 0.90 7.48 5.93
N TYR A 61 1.19 7.20 7.20
CA TYR A 61 2.34 6.35 7.56
C TYR A 61 2.15 4.89 7.14
N VAL A 62 0.94 4.35 7.29
CA VAL A 62 0.64 2.98 6.87
C VAL A 62 0.72 2.84 5.35
N SER A 63 0.17 3.80 4.60
CA SER A 63 0.19 3.77 3.14
C SER A 63 1.62 3.90 2.60
N LEU A 64 2.42 4.83 3.13
CA LEU A 64 3.84 4.97 2.75
C LEU A 64 4.68 3.77 3.18
N GLY A 65 4.49 3.28 4.41
CA GLY A 65 5.20 2.11 4.91
C GLY A 65 4.91 0.86 4.07
N ALA A 66 3.63 0.64 3.76
CA ALA A 66 3.24 -0.41 2.84
C ALA A 66 3.92 -0.22 1.47
N TYR A 67 3.96 1.02 0.96
CA TYR A 67 4.50 1.32 -0.37
C TYR A 67 5.99 1.01 -0.46
N VAL A 68 6.76 1.41 0.55
CA VAL A 68 8.20 1.14 0.65
C VAL A 68 8.46 -0.36 0.72
N VAL A 69 7.69 -1.09 1.54
CA VAL A 69 7.87 -2.56 1.67
C VAL A 69 7.48 -3.27 0.37
N ALA A 70 6.41 -2.83 -0.29
CA ALA A 70 6.01 -3.33 -1.60
C ALA A 70 7.11 -3.15 -2.64
N PHE A 71 7.63 -1.93 -2.80
CA PHE A 71 8.71 -1.65 -3.75
C PHE A 71 9.99 -2.42 -3.42
N ALA A 72 10.36 -2.52 -2.15
CA ALA A 72 11.52 -3.31 -1.71
C ALA A 72 11.33 -4.82 -1.94
N SER A 73 10.08 -5.29 -1.96
CA SER A 73 9.73 -6.69 -2.18
C SER A 73 9.51 -7.05 -3.66
N SER A 74 9.48 -6.08 -4.56
CA SER A 74 9.30 -6.33 -6.01
C SER A 74 10.45 -7.15 -6.59
N GLU A 75 10.13 -8.04 -7.55
CA GLU A 75 11.11 -8.85 -8.26
C GLU A 75 12.09 -8.00 -9.08
N THR A 76 11.69 -6.81 -9.53
CA THR A 76 12.55 -5.97 -10.38
C THR A 76 13.63 -5.22 -9.60
N LYS A 77 13.54 -5.11 -8.26
CA LYS A 77 14.52 -4.58 -7.27
C LYS A 77 15.27 -3.26 -7.57
N SER A 78 15.24 -2.74 -8.79
CA SER A 78 15.89 -1.53 -9.26
C SER A 78 14.90 -0.75 -10.10
N PHE A 79 14.73 0.52 -9.74
CA PHE A 79 13.88 1.48 -10.43
C PHE A 79 14.18 1.58 -11.93
N GLU A 80 15.42 1.29 -12.33
CA GLU A 80 15.91 1.39 -13.70
C GLU A 80 15.36 0.30 -14.63
N HIS A 81 14.79 -0.77 -14.07
CA HIS A 81 14.21 -1.87 -14.84
C HIS A 81 12.74 -1.63 -15.21
N TYR A 82 12.10 -0.60 -14.65
CA TYR A 82 10.75 -0.19 -15.00
C TYR A 82 10.72 0.64 -16.28
N GLU A 83 9.64 0.52 -17.05
CA GLU A 83 9.38 1.45 -18.15
C GLU A 83 9.19 2.88 -17.61
N GLN A 84 9.46 3.89 -18.44
CA GLN A 84 9.40 5.28 -17.99
C GLN A 84 8.00 5.67 -17.46
N SER A 85 6.94 5.10 -18.03
CA SER A 85 5.56 5.26 -17.55
C SER A 85 5.34 4.62 -16.17
N GLU A 86 5.92 3.45 -15.93
CA GLU A 86 5.87 2.74 -14.65
C GLU A 86 6.67 3.49 -13.58
N GLN A 87 7.84 4.01 -13.91
CA GLN A 87 8.65 4.87 -13.03
C GLN A 87 7.88 6.12 -12.57
N VAL A 88 7.18 6.78 -13.49
CA VAL A 88 6.33 7.94 -13.19
C VAL A 88 5.18 7.52 -12.28
N ALA A 89 4.52 6.40 -12.54
CA ALA A 89 3.45 5.89 -11.67
C ALA A 89 3.97 5.60 -10.26
N ILE A 90 5.14 4.97 -10.15
CA ILE A 90 5.77 4.62 -8.87
C ILE A 90 6.09 5.86 -8.04
N ALA A 91 6.65 6.90 -8.67
CA ALA A 91 6.95 8.15 -8.00
C ALA A 91 5.69 8.96 -7.66
N ALA A 92 4.69 8.94 -8.53
CA ALA A 92 3.46 9.71 -8.37
C ALA A 92 2.65 9.28 -7.14
N GLY A 93 2.64 7.97 -6.81
CA GLY A 93 1.91 7.45 -5.65
C GLY A 93 2.30 8.11 -4.32
N PRO A 94 3.56 7.97 -3.85
CA PRO A 94 4.04 8.60 -2.62
C PRO A 94 3.95 10.13 -2.65
N LEU A 95 4.21 10.75 -3.81
CA LEU A 95 4.09 12.21 -3.95
C LEU A 95 2.65 12.69 -3.78
N LEU A 96 1.67 11.95 -4.29
CA LEU A 96 0.26 12.28 -4.12
C LEU A 96 -0.20 12.05 -2.68
N ILE A 97 0.24 10.95 -2.05
CA ILE A 97 -0.04 10.65 -0.64
C ILE A 97 0.49 11.76 0.27
N LEU A 98 1.77 12.13 0.11
CA LEU A 98 2.41 13.18 0.91
C LEU A 98 1.85 14.56 0.56
N GLY A 99 1.65 14.84 -0.72
CA GLY A 99 1.10 16.10 -1.21
C GLY A 99 -0.29 16.34 -0.63
N TYR A 100 -1.17 15.35 -0.67
CA TYR A 100 -2.52 15.46 -0.11
C TYR A 100 -2.50 15.72 1.42
N GLN A 101 -1.57 15.09 2.15
CA GLN A 101 -1.50 15.24 3.60
C GLN A 101 -0.86 16.56 4.06
N TYR A 102 0.15 17.05 3.34
CA TYR A 102 1.02 18.14 3.83
C TYR A 102 1.02 19.40 2.96
N VAL A 103 0.49 19.35 1.75
CA VAL A 103 0.43 20.48 0.82
C VAL A 103 -1.02 20.89 0.63
N PRO A 104 -1.49 21.96 1.29
CA PRO A 104 -2.89 22.39 1.24
C PRO A 104 -3.40 22.59 -0.19
N GLN A 105 -2.57 23.11 -1.09
CA GLN A 105 -2.92 23.32 -2.50
C GLN A 105 -3.26 22.00 -3.21
N VAL A 106 -2.56 20.92 -2.89
CA VAL A 106 -2.86 19.59 -3.45
C VAL A 106 -4.15 19.06 -2.86
N ALA A 107 -4.34 19.21 -1.55
CA ALA A 107 -5.59 18.83 -0.89
C ALA A 107 -6.79 19.57 -1.47
N ASP A 108 -6.68 20.87 -1.75
CA ASP A 108 -7.75 21.70 -2.32
C ASP A 108 -8.08 21.28 -3.76
N ILE A 109 -7.07 20.95 -4.57
CA ILE A 109 -7.26 20.44 -5.94
C ILE A 109 -7.93 19.07 -5.92
N VAL A 110 -7.52 18.19 -5.00
CA VAL A 110 -8.10 16.84 -4.87
C VAL A 110 -9.51 16.93 -4.30
N ASN A 111 -9.75 17.77 -3.29
CA ASN A 111 -11.04 17.98 -2.65
C ASN A 111 -11.89 18.97 -3.46
N THR A 112 -12.18 18.62 -4.71
CA THR A 112 -13.11 19.39 -5.54
C THR A 112 -14.52 19.40 -4.94
N SER A 113 -15.41 20.27 -5.43
CA SER A 113 -16.82 20.33 -5.02
C SER A 113 -17.59 18.99 -5.20
N SER A 114 -17.01 18.04 -5.92
CA SER A 114 -17.51 16.68 -6.08
C SER A 114 -16.53 15.66 -5.48
N ASN A 115 -17.04 14.51 -5.05
CA ASN A 115 -16.20 13.40 -4.56
C ASN A 115 -15.36 12.72 -5.66
N VAL A 116 -15.39 13.21 -6.90
CA VAL A 116 -14.63 12.64 -8.02
C VAL A 116 -13.13 12.79 -7.80
N GLY A 117 -12.67 13.97 -7.35
CA GLY A 117 -11.25 14.24 -7.15
C GLY A 117 -10.58 13.27 -6.15
N PRO A 118 -11.13 13.05 -4.95
CA PRO A 118 -10.57 12.10 -3.99
C PRO A 118 -10.64 10.65 -4.47
N ILE A 119 -11.71 10.26 -5.20
CA ILE A 119 -11.81 8.92 -5.80
C ILE A 119 -10.71 8.70 -6.86
N VAL A 120 -10.48 9.67 -7.73
CA VAL A 120 -9.44 9.60 -8.76
C VAL A 120 -8.06 9.54 -8.10
N ALA A 121 -7.82 10.34 -7.06
CA ALA A 121 -6.57 10.32 -6.31
C ALA A 121 -6.33 8.95 -5.66
N PHE A 122 -7.35 8.37 -5.02
CA PHE A 122 -7.30 7.02 -4.46
C PHE A 122 -6.96 5.99 -5.54
N LEU A 123 -7.70 5.95 -6.65
CA LEU A 123 -7.45 4.99 -7.73
C LEU A 123 -6.05 5.16 -8.34
N ALA A 124 -5.57 6.39 -8.50
CA ALA A 124 -4.21 6.66 -8.96
C ALA A 124 -3.16 6.05 -8.02
N THR A 125 -3.35 6.17 -6.70
CA THR A 125 -2.45 5.53 -5.72
C THR A 125 -2.52 4.00 -5.76
N VAL A 126 -3.68 3.40 -6.03
CA VAL A 126 -3.83 1.94 -6.21
C VAL A 126 -3.16 1.45 -7.48
N VAL A 127 -3.23 2.21 -8.57
CA VAL A 127 -2.50 1.87 -9.81
C VAL A 127 -0.99 1.98 -9.57
N ALA A 128 -0.52 3.05 -8.94
CA ALA A 128 0.88 3.22 -8.55
C ALA A 128 1.38 2.07 -7.67
N TRP A 129 0.53 1.58 -6.76
CA TRP A 129 0.81 0.40 -5.95
C TRP A 129 0.93 -0.88 -6.79
N GLY A 130 -0.04 -1.14 -7.67
CA GLY A 130 -0.05 -2.34 -8.51
C GLY A 130 1.18 -2.44 -9.40
N VAL A 131 1.67 -1.30 -9.91
CA VAL A 131 2.94 -1.23 -10.66
C VAL A 131 4.14 -1.49 -9.75
N ALA A 132 4.15 -0.95 -8.52
CA ALA A 132 5.26 -1.11 -7.58
C ALA A 132 5.41 -2.53 -7.00
N VAL A 133 4.33 -3.31 -6.93
CA VAL A 133 4.34 -4.69 -6.40
C VAL A 133 4.70 -5.73 -7.47
N ARG A 134 4.62 -5.36 -8.74
CA ARG A 134 5.01 -6.20 -9.87
C ARG A 134 6.52 -6.44 -9.87
#